data_AF-A0A846GI98-F1
#
_entry.id   AF-A0A846GI98-F1
#
_cell.length_a   1.000
_cell.length_b   1.000
_cell.length_c   1.000
_cell.angle_alpha   90.00
_cell.angle_beta   90.00
_cell.angle_gamma   90.00
#
_symmetry.space_group_name_H-M   'P 1'
#
loop_
_entity.id
_entity.type
_entity.pdbx_description
1 polymer ?
#
loop_
_entity_poly.entity_id
_entity_poly.type
_entity_poly.pdbx_seq_one_letter_code
_entity_poly.pdbx_strand_id
1 'polypeptide(L)'
;MADLKSDKVRPYRDTTGIPAAEYKKILAVPDRSCFGGKRDYAILRLLWDNALRRSEVSKLDILDVDLSGRSLWVLSKGWGDEKQRVS
;
A
#
# COMPACT_ATOMS: atom_id res chain seq x y z
N MET A 1 20.57 40.94 3.17
CA MET A 1 19.63 39.81 3.15
C MET A 1 19.57 39.32 1.72
N ALA A 2 20.12 38.14 1.43
CA ALA A 2 20.10 37.58 0.08
C ALA A 2 18.75 36.90 -0.17
N ASP A 3 18.11 37.30 -1.26
CA ASP A 3 16.81 36.80 -1.69
C ASP A 3 16.95 35.35 -2.16
N LEU A 4 16.27 34.42 -1.49
CA LEU A 4 16.28 32.99 -1.83
C LEU A 4 15.40 32.78 -3.07
N LYS A 5 16.04 32.62 -4.23
CA LYS A 5 15.38 32.34 -5.50
C LYS A 5 14.71 30.96 -5.42
N SER A 6 13.38 30.94 -5.31
CA SER A 6 12.60 29.69 -5.31
C SER A 6 12.76 28.99 -6.65
N ASP A 7 13.25 27.74 -6.64
CA ASP A 7 13.32 26.90 -7.82
C ASP A 7 11.90 26.66 -8.36
N LYS A 8 11.72 26.84 -9.67
CA LYS A 8 10.42 26.62 -10.33
C LYS A 8 9.96 25.19 -10.06
N VAL A 9 8.85 25.05 -9.34
CA VAL A 9 8.20 23.77 -9.05
C VAL A 9 7.99 23.04 -10.38
N ARG A 10 8.78 21.98 -10.61
CA ARG A 10 8.55 21.10 -11.74
C ARG A 10 7.25 20.34 -11.47
N PRO A 11 6.32 20.26 -12.44
CA PRO A 11 5.12 19.46 -12.25
C PRO A 11 5.57 18.04 -11.87
N TYR A 12 5.05 17.58 -10.73
CA TYR A 12 5.30 16.23 -10.25
C TYR A 12 4.89 15.25 -11.35
N ARG A 13 5.65 14.17 -11.50
CA ARG A 13 5.40 13.11 -12.49
C ARG A 13 3.92 12.73 -12.45
N ASP A 14 3.33 12.49 -13.62
CA ASP A 14 1.97 11.98 -13.72
C ASP A 14 1.77 10.78 -12.76
N THR A 15 0.92 10.98 -11.76
CA THR A 15 0.52 9.97 -10.75
C THR A 15 -0.87 9.43 -11.01
N THR A 16 -1.44 9.70 -12.20
CA THR A 16 -2.67 9.05 -12.64
C THR A 16 -2.35 7.56 -12.66
N GLY A 17 -2.89 6.82 -11.68
CA GLY A 17 -2.56 5.42 -11.47
C GLY A 17 -2.86 4.54 -12.68
N ILE A 18 -2.57 3.25 -12.58
CA ILE A 18 -2.81 2.32 -13.68
C ILE A 18 -4.28 1.86 -13.71
N PRO A 19 -4.86 1.55 -14.89
CA PRO A 19 -6.19 0.97 -14.97
C PRO A 19 -6.27 -0.39 -14.28
N ALA A 20 -7.46 -0.75 -13.77
CA ALA A 20 -7.68 -2.04 -13.11
C ALA A 20 -7.33 -3.26 -13.99
N ALA A 21 -7.51 -3.15 -15.31
CA ALA A 21 -7.14 -4.22 -16.25
C ALA A 21 -5.63 -4.46 -16.29
N GLU A 22 -4.82 -3.40 -16.25
CA GLU A 22 -3.35 -3.52 -16.18
C GLU A 22 -2.90 -4.04 -14.83
N TYR A 23 -3.56 -3.60 -13.75
CA TYR A 23 -3.25 -4.10 -12.41
C TYR A 23 -3.48 -5.60 -12.26
N LYS A 24 -4.54 -6.14 -12.90
CA LYS A 24 -4.77 -7.60 -12.95
C LYS A 24 -3.62 -8.37 -13.58
N LYS A 25 -2.93 -7.79 -14.57
CA LYS A 25 -1.72 -8.42 -15.16
C LYS A 25 -0.58 -8.47 -14.15
N ILE A 26 -0.40 -7.40 -13.37
CA ILE A 26 0.61 -7.34 -12.30
C ILE A 26 0.32 -8.38 -11.23
N LEU A 27 -0.95 -8.54 -10.81
CA LEU A 27 -1.35 -9.57 -9.85
C LEU A 27 -1.11 -11.00 -10.33
N ALA A 28 -0.97 -11.23 -11.64
CA ALA A 28 -0.69 -12.55 -12.21
C ALA A 28 0.81 -12.90 -12.23
N VAL A 29 1.71 -11.93 -11.98
CA VAL A 29 3.17 -12.13 -12.03
C VAL A 29 3.70 -13.04 -10.90
N PRO A 30 3.27 -12.92 -9.63
CA PRO A 30 3.81 -13.74 -8.56
C PRO A 30 3.41 -15.22 -8.71
N ASP A 31 4.39 -16.13 -8.64
CA ASP A 31 4.15 -17.56 -8.62
C ASP A 31 3.58 -18.02 -7.28
N ARG A 32 2.27 -18.25 -7.23
CA ARG A 32 1.54 -18.65 -6.02
C ARG A 32 1.79 -20.11 -5.60
N SER A 33 2.59 -20.89 -6.34
CA SER A 33 3.02 -22.22 -5.90
C SER A 33 4.10 -22.14 -4.82
N CYS A 34 4.96 -21.10 -4.87
CA CYS A 34 6.03 -20.88 -3.91
C CYS A 34 5.59 -19.96 -2.75
N PHE A 35 6.26 -20.08 -1.61
CA PHE A 35 6.00 -19.24 -0.44
C PHE A 35 6.21 -17.74 -0.76
N GLY A 36 7.29 -17.41 -1.47
CA GLY A 36 7.61 -16.04 -1.86
C GLY A 36 6.52 -15.41 -2.73
N GLY A 37 6.03 -16.12 -3.75
CA GLY A 37 5.00 -15.58 -4.62
C GLY A 37 3.62 -15.49 -3.98
N LYS A 38 3.28 -16.36 -3.01
CA LYS A 38 2.08 -16.16 -2.17
C LYS A 38 2.16 -14.87 -1.36
N ARG A 39 3.32 -14.60 -0.75
CA ARG A 39 3.57 -13.36 0.00
C ARG A 39 3.49 -12.15 -0.92
N ASP A 40 4.17 -12.18 -2.05
CA ASP A 40 4.23 -11.04 -2.97
C ASP A 40 2.85 -10.74 -3.56
N TYR A 41 2.07 -11.78 -3.88
CA TYR A 41 0.66 -11.64 -4.27
C TYR A 41 -0.19 -10.98 -3.17
N ALA A 42 -0.05 -11.42 -1.91
CA ALA A 42 -0.79 -10.84 -0.79
C ALA A 42 -0.43 -9.36 -0.57
N ILE A 43 0.85 -9.00 -0.64
CA ILE A 43 1.32 -7.61 -0.51
C ILE A 43 0.72 -6.74 -1.63
N LEU A 44 0.77 -7.20 -2.88
CA LEU A 44 0.17 -6.48 -4.00
C LEU A 44 -1.32 -6.25 -3.74
N ARG A 45 -2.06 -7.30 -3.34
CA ARG A 45 -3.49 -7.19 -3.06
C ARG A 45 -3.80 -6.19 -1.94
N LEU A 46 -3.01 -6.20 -0.87
CA LEU A 46 -3.15 -5.24 0.25
C LEU A 46 -2.91 -3.79 -0.19
N LEU A 47 -1.93 -3.55 -1.05
CA LEU A 47 -1.65 -2.20 -1.57
C LEU A 47 -2.77 -1.68 -2.46
N TRP A 48 -3.39 -2.54 -3.26
CA TRP A 48 -4.38 -2.12 -4.25
C TRP A 48 -5.82 -2.06 -3.72
N ASP A 49 -6.27 -3.10 -3.03
CA ASP A 49 -7.65 -3.18 -2.57
C ASP A 49 -7.93 -2.19 -1.43
N ASN A 50 -6.98 -2.07 -0.50
CA ASN A 50 -7.12 -1.28 0.71
C ASN A 50 -6.41 0.08 0.62
N ALA A 51 -5.83 0.40 -0.54
CA ALA A 51 -5.04 1.62 -0.79
C ALA A 51 -3.93 1.87 0.25
N LEU A 52 -3.37 0.79 0.83
CA LEU A 52 -2.38 0.89 1.89
C LEU A 52 -1.05 1.41 1.37
N ARG A 53 -0.35 2.13 2.23
CA ARG A 53 1.02 2.58 1.99
C ARG A 53 1.98 1.45 2.30
N ARG A 54 3.11 1.44 1.61
CA ARG A 54 4.21 0.48 1.85
C ARG A 54 4.59 0.36 3.33
N SER A 55 4.67 1.49 4.03
CA SER A 55 5.05 1.52 5.45
C SER A 55 4.02 0.89 6.39
N GLU A 56 2.75 0.89 5.98
CA GLU A 56 1.65 0.26 6.72
C GLU A 56 1.72 -1.25 6.51
N VAL A 57 1.83 -1.69 5.24
CA VAL A 57 1.96 -3.12 4.90
C VAL A 57 3.18 -3.76 5.55
N SER A 58 4.32 -3.06 5.61
CA SER A 58 5.54 -3.60 6.23
C SER A 58 5.46 -3.79 7.75
N LYS A 59 4.45 -3.19 8.42
CA LYS A 59 4.27 -3.24 9.87
C LYS A 59 3.12 -4.14 10.30
N LEU A 60 2.41 -4.77 9.36
CA LEU A 60 1.28 -5.65 9.67
C LEU A 60 1.77 -6.92 10.38
N ASP A 61 0.98 -7.34 11.37
CA ASP A 61 1.13 -8.62 12.03
C ASP A 61 -0.06 -9.55 11.70
N ILE A 62 0.08 -10.86 11.92
CA ILE A 62 -1.03 -11.81 11.74
C ILE A 62 -2.21 -11.50 12.67
N LEU A 63 -1.93 -10.93 13.84
CA LEU A 63 -2.95 -10.51 14.82
C LEU A 63 -3.81 -9.34 14.33
N ASP A 64 -3.39 -8.65 13.28
CA ASP A 64 -4.14 -7.54 12.69
C ASP A 64 -5.21 -8.01 11.70
N VAL A 65 -5.21 -9.29 11.32
CA VAL A 65 -6.10 -9.84 10.31
C VAL A 65 -7.30 -10.52 10.98
N ASP A 66 -8.50 -9.97 10.76
CA ASP A 66 -9.76 -10.65 11.09
C ASP A 66 -10.34 -11.30 9.83
N LEU A 67 -10.10 -12.59 9.67
CA LEU A 67 -10.64 -13.38 8.56
C LEU A 67 -12.15 -13.58 8.65
N SER A 68 -12.72 -13.55 9.86
CA SER A 68 -14.15 -13.75 10.08
C SER A 68 -14.95 -12.51 9.70
N GLY A 69 -14.51 -11.34 10.19
CA GLY A 69 -15.09 -10.04 9.87
C GLY A 69 -14.55 -9.42 8.59
N ARG A 70 -13.65 -10.12 7.85
CA ARG A 70 -13.02 -9.68 6.59
C ARG A 70 -12.43 -8.27 6.70
N SER A 71 -11.67 -8.03 7.75
CA SER A 71 -11.10 -6.71 8.01
C SER A 71 -9.67 -6.78 8.52
N LEU A 72 -8.96 -5.67 8.38
CA LEU A 72 -7.55 -5.53 8.74
C LEU A 72 -7.35 -4.31 9.64
N TRP A 73 -6.54 -4.44 10.68
CA TRP A 73 -6.13 -3.33 11.55
C TRP A 73 -4.79 -2.74 11.09
N VAL A 74 -4.76 -1.44 10.81
CA VAL A 74 -3.60 -0.76 10.20
C VAL A 74 -3.15 0.43 11.04
N LEU A 75 -1.84 0.51 11.30
CA LEU A 75 -1.20 1.64 11.99
C LEU A 75 -1.30 2.94 11.16
N SER A 76 -1.97 3.96 11.69
CA SER A 76 -2.16 5.24 10.99
C SER A 76 -1.11 6.28 11.39
N LYS A 77 -0.53 7.00 10.42
CA LYS A 77 0.44 8.07 10.72
C LYS A 77 -0.29 9.35 11.16
N GLY A 78 -0.12 9.74 12.42
CA GLY A 78 -0.53 11.06 12.94
C GLY A 78 -1.25 11.04 14.28
N TRP A 79 -1.69 9.87 14.75
CA TRP A 79 -2.48 9.69 15.96
C TRP A 79 -1.90 8.52 16.79
N GLY A 80 -0.74 8.72 17.41
CA GLY A 80 -0.10 7.68 18.24
C GLY A 80 0.11 6.33 17.54
N ASP A 81 0.31 5.26 18.32
CA ASP A 81 0.41 3.86 17.85
C ASP A 81 -0.99 3.24 17.63
N GLU A 82 -1.99 4.06 17.27
CA GLU A 82 -3.38 3.62 17.15
C GLU A 82 -3.63 2.93 15.79
N LYS A 83 -4.26 1.76 15.83
CA LYS A 83 -4.64 0.98 14.65
C LYS A 83 -6.07 1.30 14.23
N GLN A 84 -6.27 1.53 12.94
CA GLN A 84 -7.57 1.76 12.33
C GLN A 84 -8.03 0.54 11.54
N ARG A 85 -9.32 0.26 11.56
CA ARG A 85 -9.91 -0.87 10.84
C ARG A 85 -10.16 -0.48 9.38
N VAL A 86 -9.75 -1.35 8.46
CA VAL A 86 -9.95 -1.23 7.01
C VAL A 86 -10.67 -2.50 6.53
N SER A 87 -11.65 -2.36 5.64
CA SER A 87 -12.49 -3.45 5.11
C SER A 87 -12.76 -3.29 3.62
#